data_AF-A0A9E2S0M3-F1
#
_entry.id   AF-A0A9E2S0M3-F1
#
_cell.length_a   1.000
_cell.length_b   1.000
_cell.length_c   1.000
_cell.angle_alpha   90.00
_cell.angle_beta   90.00
_cell.angle_gamma   90.00
#
_symmetry.space_group_name_H-M   'P 1'
#
loop_
_entity.id
_entity.type
_entity.pdbx_description
1 polymer ?
#
loop_
_entity_poly.entity_id
_entity_poly.type
_entity_poly.pdbx_seq_one_letter_code
_entity_poly.pdbx_strand_id
1 'polypeptide(L)'
;MKATIVGLVTPHVFRVIDLAKQAEAGVNVDWHLRDTVASSINELAPQYNADDLKAAYIHGLEAAAKEAEWTRKAYIGALQSAVALAKKA
;
A
#
# COMPACT_ATOMS: atom_id res chain seq x y z
N MET A 1 -3.75 9.03 -14.55
CA MET A 1 -3.10 7.70 -14.58
C MET A 1 -3.52 6.98 -15.85
N LYS A 2 -2.58 6.44 -16.64
CA LYS A 2 -2.92 5.54 -17.76
C LYS A 2 -3.57 4.27 -17.17
N ALA A 3 -4.62 3.73 -17.78
CA ALA A 3 -5.35 2.55 -17.28
C ALA A 3 -4.42 1.35 -16.98
N THR A 4 -3.31 1.22 -17.71
CA THR A 4 -2.26 0.22 -17.51
C THR A 4 -1.57 0.33 -16.14
N ILE A 5 -1.33 1.55 -15.64
CA ILE A 5 -0.71 1.78 -14.33
C ILE A 5 -1.68 1.37 -13.21
N VAL A 6 -2.97 1.70 -13.36
CA VAL A 6 -4.00 1.32 -12.37
C VAL A 6 -4.12 -0.19 -12.30
N GLY A 7 -4.24 -0.88 -13.44
CA GLY A 7 -4.34 -2.35 -13.48
C GLY A 7 -3.14 -3.07 -12.85
N LEU A 8 -1.94 -2.49 -12.95
CA LEU A 8 -0.72 -3.04 -12.34
C LEU A 8 -0.61 -2.75 -10.85
N VAL A 9 -1.05 -1.58 -10.39
CA VAL A 9 -0.86 -1.12 -9.00
C VAL A 9 -2.00 -1.54 -8.07
N THR A 10 -3.24 -1.56 -8.56
CA THR A 10 -4.44 -1.85 -7.75
C THR A 10 -4.35 -3.18 -6.98
N PRO A 11 -3.85 -4.29 -7.54
CA PRO A 11 -3.69 -5.53 -6.79
C PRO A 11 -2.78 -5.38 -5.56
N HIS A 12 -1.69 -4.64 -5.67
CA HIS A 12 -0.76 -4.41 -4.56
C HIS A 12 -1.38 -3.54 -3.47
N VAL A 13 -2.11 -2.48 -3.85
CA VAL A 13 -2.83 -1.63 -2.91
C VAL A 13 -3.87 -2.45 -2.13
N PHE A 14 -4.60 -3.34 -2.80
CA PHE A 14 -5.60 -4.18 -2.12
C PHE A 14 -4.99 -5.17 -1.12
N ARG A 15 -3.80 -5.74 -1.38
CA ARG A 15 -3.11 -6.60 -0.41
C ARG A 15 -2.83 -5.84 0.90
N VAL A 16 -2.37 -4.59 0.80
CA VAL A 16 -2.11 -3.76 1.99
C VAL A 16 -3.41 -3.35 2.69
N ILE A 17 -4.47 -3.03 1.94
CA ILE A 17 -5.79 -2.73 2.51
C ILE A 17 -6.32 -3.93 3.30
N ASP A 18 -6.11 -5.15 2.83
CA ASP A 18 -6.51 -6.36 3.56
C ASP A 18 -5.76 -6.49 4.89
N LEU A 19 -4.44 -6.30 4.89
CA LEU A 19 -3.65 -6.27 6.13
C LEU A 19 -4.09 -5.14 7.07
N ALA A 20 -4.44 -3.97 6.54
CA ALA A 20 -4.95 -2.87 7.36
C ALA A 20 -6.30 -3.22 8.01
N LYS A 21 -7.17 -3.98 7.33
CA LYS A 21 -8.41 -4.51 7.93
C LYS A 21 -8.13 -5.54 9.02
N GLN A 22 -7.13 -6.40 8.83
CA GLN A 22 -6.71 -7.35 9.86
C GLN A 22 -6.12 -6.61 11.08
N ALA A 23 -5.36 -5.53 10.87
CA ALA A 23 -4.86 -4.67 11.94
C ALA A 23 -5.99 -4.04 12.76
N GLU A 24 -7.05 -3.59 12.08
CA GLU A 24 -8.25 -3.05 12.72
C GLU A 24 -8.98 -4.11 13.57
N ALA A 25 -8.96 -5.37 13.15
CA ALA A 25 -9.47 -6.49 13.93
C ALA A 25 -8.56 -6.89 15.11
N GLY A 26 -7.45 -6.18 15.34
CA GLY A 26 -6.51 -6.43 16.44
C GLY A 26 -5.41 -7.45 16.12
N VAL A 27 -5.26 -7.86 14.85
CA VAL A 27 -4.18 -8.76 14.43
C VAL A 27 -2.87 -7.97 14.31
N ASN A 28 -1.77 -8.53 14.83
CA ASN A 28 -0.45 -7.96 14.60
C ASN A 28 -0.01 -8.23 13.15
N VAL A 29 0.00 -7.19 12.32
CA VAL A 29 0.36 -7.28 10.90
C VAL A 29 1.71 -6.65 10.59
N ASP A 30 2.49 -6.18 11.57
CA ASP A 30 3.68 -5.36 11.33
C ASP A 30 4.71 -6.03 10.41
N TRP A 31 4.98 -7.32 10.64
CA TRP A 31 5.89 -8.11 9.80
C TRP A 31 5.30 -8.32 8.40
N HIS A 32 4.05 -8.76 8.31
CA HIS A 32 3.35 -8.98 7.04
C HIS A 32 3.26 -7.71 6.19
N LEU A 33 3.06 -6.56 6.84
CA LEU A 33 2.97 -5.26 6.19
C LEU A 33 4.31 -4.87 5.56
N ARG A 34 5.41 -5.04 6.30
CA ARG A 34 6.76 -4.77 5.78
C ARG A 34 7.11 -5.68 4.61
N ASP A 35 6.86 -6.98 4.76
CA ASP A 35 7.11 -7.98 3.72
C ASP A 35 6.28 -7.70 2.46
N THR A 36 4.97 -7.44 2.62
CA THR A 36 4.06 -7.14 1.50
C THR A 36 4.46 -5.89 0.75
N VAL A 37 4.87 -4.83 1.46
CA VAL A 37 5.35 -3.59 0.82
C VAL A 37 6.65 -3.84 0.05
N ALA A 38 7.60 -4.55 0.65
CA ALA A 38 8.86 -4.88 0.01
C ALA A 38 8.65 -5.76 -1.25
N SER A 39 7.83 -6.80 -1.15
CA SER A 39 7.48 -7.66 -2.30
C SER A 39 6.80 -6.86 -3.40
N SER A 40 5.84 -5.99 -3.06
CA SER A 40 5.14 -5.17 -4.04
C SER A 40 6.09 -4.22 -4.79
N ILE A 41 7.06 -3.64 -4.10
CA ILE A 41 8.06 -2.77 -4.76
C ILE A 41 9.00 -3.59 -5.64
N ASN A 42 9.45 -4.75 -5.18
CA ASN A 42 10.27 -5.66 -5.98
C ASN A 42 9.53 -6.21 -7.20
N GLU A 43 8.21 -6.41 -7.13
CA GLU A 43 7.35 -6.83 -8.24
C GLU A 43 7.16 -5.69 -9.27
N LEU A 44 7.16 -4.43 -8.83
CA LEU A 44 7.01 -3.25 -9.70
C LEU A 44 8.35 -2.75 -10.29
N ALA A 45 9.48 -3.03 -9.64
CA ALA A 45 10.81 -2.56 -10.03
C ALA A 45 11.31 -3.01 -11.43
N PRO A 46 11.01 -4.22 -11.94
CA PRO A 46 11.48 -4.68 -13.25
C PRO A 46 10.78 -4.00 -14.43
N GLN A 47 9.71 -3.24 -14.19
CA GLN A 47 8.93 -2.59 -15.24
C GLN A 47 9.64 -1.32 -15.74
N TYR A 48 9.52 -1.01 -17.03
CA TYR A 48 10.17 0.18 -17.62
C TYR A 48 9.73 1.51 -16.97
N ASN A 49 8.55 1.51 -16.35
CA ASN A 49 7.92 2.64 -15.67
C ASN A 49 7.90 2.46 -14.14
N ALA A 50 8.93 1.82 -13.58
CA ALA A 50 9.03 1.51 -12.15
C ALA A 50 8.76 2.72 -11.23
N ASP A 51 9.33 3.90 -11.53
CA ASP A 51 9.12 5.11 -10.73
C ASP A 51 7.67 5.58 -10.75
N ASP A 52 7.03 5.59 -11.93
CA ASP A 52 5.61 5.94 -12.08
C ASP A 52 4.71 4.94 -11.34
N LEU A 53 5.04 3.64 -11.39
CA LEU A 53 4.30 2.59 -10.69
C LEU A 53 4.44 2.70 -9.18
N LYS A 54 5.65 2.98 -8.68
CA LYS A 54 5.90 3.21 -7.25
C LYS A 54 5.17 4.45 -6.75
N ALA A 55 5.22 5.55 -7.50
CA ALA A 55 4.47 6.76 -7.18
C ALA A 55 2.96 6.52 -7.17
N ALA A 56 2.44 5.80 -8.16
CA ALA A 56 1.04 5.39 -8.22
C ALA A 56 0.62 4.49 -7.04
N TYR A 57 1.48 3.56 -6.63
CA TYR A 57 1.26 2.69 -5.49
C TYR A 57 1.19 3.47 -4.18
N ILE A 58 2.16 4.35 -3.94
CA ILE A 58 2.17 5.27 -2.79
C ILE A 58 0.90 6.12 -2.77
N HIS A 59 0.54 6.72 -3.92
CA HIS A 59 -0.65 7.56 -4.03
C HIS A 59 -1.94 6.76 -3.74
N GLY A 60 -2.03 5.51 -4.19
CA GLY A 60 -3.17 4.63 -3.89
C GLY A 60 -3.33 4.36 -2.39
N LEU A 61 -2.21 4.13 -1.68
CA LEU A 61 -2.22 3.94 -0.23
C LEU A 61 -2.60 5.23 0.53
N GLU A 62 -2.09 6.38 0.08
CA GLU A 62 -2.44 7.69 0.66
C GLU A 62 -3.92 8.04 0.44
N ALA A 63 -4.46 7.77 -0.76
CA ALA A 63 -5.87 7.95 -1.06
C ALA A 63 -6.76 7.07 -0.18
N ALA A 64 -6.42 5.78 -0.06
CA ALA A 64 -7.15 4.85 0.79
C ALA A 64 -7.14 5.26 2.28
N ALA A 65 -6.04 5.85 2.76
CA ALA A 65 -5.96 6.37 4.12
C ALA A 65 -6.80 7.64 4.31
N LYS A 66 -6.86 8.50 3.28
CA LYS A 66 -7.63 9.75 3.30
C LYS A 66 -9.14 9.52 3.20
N GLU A 67 -9.55 8.51 2.44
CA GLU A 67 -10.96 8.13 2.27
C GLU A 67 -11.51 7.29 3.43
N ALA A 68 -10.63 6.75 4.29
CA ALA A 68 -11.04 5.99 5.46
C ALA A 68 -11.75 6.87 6.49
N GLU A 69 -12.75 6.31 7.15
CA GLU A 69 -13.38 6.97 8.30
C GLU A 69 -12.38 7.22 9.42
N TRP A 70 -12.41 8.43 10.00
CA TRP A 70 -11.47 8.89 11.03
C TRP A 70 -11.46 8.04 12.31
N THR A 71 -12.51 7.24 12.54
CA THR A 71 -12.63 6.29 13.64
C THR A 71 -11.71 5.07 13.48
N ARG A 72 -11.32 4.74 12.25
CA ARG A 72 -10.52 3.54 11.89
C ARG A 72 -9.02 3.78 12.08
N LYS A 73 -8.62 4.16 13.30
CA LYS A 73 -7.25 4.61 13.61
C LYS A 73 -6.18 3.57 13.28
N ALA A 74 -6.41 2.30 13.62
CA ALA A 74 -5.46 1.22 13.35
C ALA A 74 -5.30 0.96 11.85
N TYR A 75 -6.41 0.97 11.10
CA TYR A 75 -6.40 0.86 9.64
C TYR A 75 -5.61 2.00 8.99
N ILE A 76 -5.92 3.25 9.37
CA ILE A 76 -5.23 4.44 8.84
C ILE A 76 -3.73 4.37 9.18
N GLY A 77 -3.39 4.00 10.42
CA GLY A 77 -2.01 3.84 10.87
C GLY A 77 -1.24 2.78 10.08
N ALA A 78 -1.86 1.65 9.77
CA ALA A 78 -1.26 0.60 8.93
C ALA A 78 -0.99 1.11 7.50
N LEU A 79 -1.96 1.81 6.89
CA LEU A 79 -1.77 2.40 5.56
C LEU A 79 -0.67 3.47 5.54
N GLN A 80 -0.63 4.36 6.53
CA GLN A 80 0.42 5.38 6.65
C GLN A 80 1.80 4.77 6.88
N SER A 81 1.88 3.67 7.64
CA SER A 81 3.11 2.90 7.83
C SER A 81 3.58 2.27 6.54
N ALA A 82 2.67 1.71 5.75
CA ALA A 82 2.97 1.17 4.42
C ALA A 82 3.50 2.26 3.46
N VAL A 83 2.90 3.46 3.47
CA VAL A 83 3.40 4.62 2.71
C VAL A 83 4.82 4.98 3.13
N ALA A 84 5.09 5.05 4.43
CA ALA A 84 6.41 5.39 4.95
C ALA A 84 7.47 4.34 4.57
N LEU A 85 7.11 3.06 4.56
CA LEU A 85 7.98 1.97 4.10
C LEU A 85 8.23 2.08 2.60
N ALA A 86 7.19 2.32 1.81
CA ALA A 86 7.31 2.41 0.36
C ALA A 86 8.14 3.60 -0.12
N LYS A 87 8.10 4.72 0.61
CA LYS A 87 8.94 5.90 0.35
C LYS A 87 10.42 5.67 0.66
N LYS A 88 10.75 4.73 1.55
CA LYS A 88 12.12 4.43 1.98
C LYS A 88 12.79 3.32 1.18
N ALA A 89 12.00 2.44 0.57
CA ALA A 89 12.47 1.35 -0.28
C ALA A 89 13.01 1.86 -1.62
#